data_AF-A0A480BRR9-F1
#
_entry.id   AF-A0A480BRR9-F1
#
_cell.length_a   1.000
_cell.length_b   1.000
_cell.length_c   1.000
_cell.angle_alpha   90.00
_cell.angle_beta   90.00
_cell.angle_gamma   90.00
#
_symmetry.space_group_name_H-M   'P 1'
#
loop_
_entity.id
_entity.type
_entity.pdbx_description
1 polymer ?
#
loop_
_entity_poly.entity_id
_entity_poly.type
_entity_poly.pdbx_seq_one_letter_code
_entity_poly.pdbx_strand_id
1 'polypeptide(L)'
;ANVAGRPAAQAFRWTEGGGVELLEVHAADRPTLAHDINDHGVVVGHVSMPNFQNVACYWDADGGLHLLPQVHPLSVDIDVRAVNNRGVMVGMELLEQFEARLSLVEVLDGPSVWLRGMAGARLPIVVAHGEGRAVFDGTGQAPAALRYVDGRGAVAERYPANPNGSAGGVTGFSSSDGRVAIMMPHPERLFRAVQHSWHPATWGEDGPWLQLFNNAYAWVTHG
;
A
#
# COMPACT_ATOMS: atom_id res chain seq x y z
N ALA A 1 -25.69 -8.13 24.75
CA ALA A 1 -24.91 -7.40 25.76
C ALA A 1 -23.48 -7.27 25.23
N ASN A 2 -23.14 -6.11 24.67
CA ASN A 2 -21.78 -5.85 24.17
C ASN A 2 -20.90 -5.51 25.37
N VAL A 3 -19.99 -6.41 25.72
CA VAL A 3 -18.82 -6.03 26.52
C VAL A 3 -17.88 -5.35 25.54
N ALA A 4 -17.98 -4.02 25.43
CA ALA A 4 -16.99 -3.19 24.74
C ALA A 4 -15.67 -3.35 25.50
N GLY A 5 -14.82 -4.25 25.00
CA GLY A 5 -13.51 -4.51 25.57
C GLY A 5 -12.59 -3.34 25.29
N ARG A 6 -11.91 -2.84 26.33
CA ARG A 6 -10.86 -1.83 26.21
C ARG A 6 -9.89 -2.16 25.07
N PRO A 7 -9.31 -1.17 24.38
CA PRO A 7 -8.31 -1.42 23.36
C PRO A 7 -7.13 -2.21 23.93
N ALA A 8 -6.41 -2.92 23.06
CA ALA A 8 -5.26 -3.74 23.46
C ALA A 8 -4.13 -2.91 24.13
N ALA A 9 -4.05 -1.61 23.83
CA ALA A 9 -3.22 -0.64 24.53
C ALA A 9 -3.93 0.72 24.57
N GLN A 10 -3.72 1.49 25.63
CA GLN A 10 -4.30 2.83 25.78
C GLN A 10 -3.24 3.77 26.38
N ALA A 11 -3.06 4.92 25.74
CA ALA A 11 -2.23 5.99 26.25
C ALA A 11 -2.78 6.51 27.60
N PHE A 12 -1.88 6.80 28.52
CA PHE A 12 -2.21 7.32 29.84
C PHE A 12 -1.12 8.28 30.30
N ARG A 13 -1.42 9.11 31.30
CA ARG A 13 -0.45 9.95 32.00
C ARG A 13 -0.56 9.76 33.51
N TRP A 14 0.56 9.95 34.21
CA TRP A 14 0.55 10.06 35.66
C TRP A 14 0.24 11.50 36.06
N THR A 15 -0.57 11.68 37.11
CA THR A 15 -0.83 12.99 37.71
C THR A 15 0.23 13.30 38.77
N GLU A 16 0.41 14.57 39.11
CA GLU A 16 1.36 15.01 40.14
C GLU A 16 1.13 14.32 41.50
N GLY A 17 -0.13 13.98 41.81
CA GLY A 17 -0.51 13.21 43.00
C GLY A 17 -0.27 11.70 42.91
N GLY A 18 0.38 11.20 41.85
CA GLY A 18 0.64 9.77 41.63
C GLY A 18 -0.58 8.98 41.13
N GLY A 19 -1.64 9.65 40.70
CA GLY A 19 -2.79 9.01 40.05
C GLY A 19 -2.50 8.70 38.57
N VAL A 20 -3.34 7.86 37.95
CA VAL A 20 -3.30 7.58 36.51
C VAL A 20 -4.53 8.14 35.85
N GLU A 21 -4.34 8.89 34.77
CA GLU A 21 -5.39 9.38 33.90
C GLU A 21 -5.27 8.69 32.54
N LEU A 22 -6.36 8.06 32.10
CA LEU A 22 -6.43 7.45 30.77
C LEU A 22 -6.79 8.51 29.75
N LEU A 23 -6.03 8.59 28.67
CA LEU A 23 -6.30 9.53 27.58
C LEU A 23 -7.39 8.96 26.65
N GLU A 24 -8.12 9.83 25.97
CA GLU A 24 -9.19 9.43 25.05
C GLU A 24 -8.65 8.46 23.98
N VAL A 25 -9.45 7.45 23.66
CA VAL A 25 -9.13 6.45 22.63
C VAL A 25 -9.87 6.80 21.36
N HIS A 26 -9.29 6.42 20.22
CA HIS A 26 -9.97 6.54 18.93
C HIS A 26 -11.34 5.85 18.99
N ALA A 27 -12.36 6.44 18.37
CA ALA A 27 -13.77 5.99 18.40
C ALA A 27 -14.04 4.54 17.91
N ALA A 28 -13.01 3.84 17.45
CA ALA A 28 -13.06 2.45 17.02
C ALA A 28 -12.20 1.52 17.90
N ASP A 29 -11.98 1.91 19.16
CA ASP A 29 -11.16 1.22 20.17
C ASP A 29 -9.78 0.82 19.63
N ARG A 30 -9.11 1.75 18.93
CA ARG A 30 -7.77 1.50 18.39
C ARG A 30 -6.72 1.64 19.49
N PRO A 31 -5.64 0.83 19.45
CA PRO A 31 -4.51 1.02 20.35
C PRO A 31 -3.91 2.41 20.19
N THR A 32 -3.58 3.04 21.31
CA THR A 32 -2.92 4.35 21.34
C THR A 32 -1.66 4.31 22.19
N LEU A 33 -0.67 5.13 21.81
CA LEU A 33 0.61 5.21 22.50
C LEU A 33 1.04 6.68 22.60
N ALA A 34 1.42 7.09 23.82
CA ALA A 34 1.97 8.41 24.12
C ALA A 34 3.49 8.36 24.20
N HIS A 35 4.16 9.39 23.66
CA HIS A 35 5.62 9.50 23.61
C HIS A 35 6.18 10.61 24.50
N ASP A 36 5.53 11.78 24.49
CA ASP A 36 6.04 12.98 25.15
C ASP A 36 4.89 13.91 25.57
N ILE A 37 5.17 14.82 26.51
CA ILE A 37 4.22 15.81 27.04
C ILE A 37 4.94 17.14 27.28
N ASN A 38 4.29 18.26 26.95
CA ASN A 38 4.83 19.60 27.24
C ASN A 38 4.21 20.24 28.50
N ASP A 39 4.70 21.41 28.89
CA ASP A 39 4.24 22.13 30.10
C ASP A 39 2.79 22.63 30.01
N HIS A 40 2.19 22.58 28.82
CA HIS A 40 0.77 22.89 28.60
C HIS A 40 -0.13 21.66 28.75
N GLY A 41 0.42 20.49 29.07
CA GLY A 41 -0.32 19.24 29.21
C GLY A 41 -0.67 18.57 27.89
N VAL A 42 -0.15 19.05 26.75
CA VAL A 42 -0.34 18.43 25.44
C VAL A 42 0.54 17.20 25.34
N VAL A 43 -0.08 16.04 25.10
CA VAL A 43 0.61 14.77 24.92
C VAL A 43 0.68 14.45 23.44
N VAL A 44 1.81 13.98 22.92
CA VAL A 44 1.92 13.53 21.52
C VAL A 44 2.14 12.03 21.42
N GLY A 45 1.70 11.46 20.31
CA GLY A 45 1.59 10.02 20.19
C GLY A 45 1.26 9.54 18.78
N HIS A 46 0.76 8.31 18.75
CA HIS A 46 0.08 7.78 17.59
C HIS A 46 -1.09 6.85 17.96
N VAL A 47 -1.93 6.62 16.96
CA VAL A 47 -2.96 5.59 16.94
C VAL A 47 -2.52 4.48 15.98
N SER A 48 -2.52 3.22 16.43
CA SER A 48 -2.19 2.08 15.57
C SER A 48 -3.43 1.61 14.79
N MET A 49 -3.28 1.53 13.47
CA MET A 49 -4.33 1.13 12.53
C MET A 49 -4.28 -0.37 12.22
N PRO A 50 -5.38 -0.98 11.73
CA PRO A 50 -5.45 -2.42 11.45
C PRO A 50 -4.41 -2.97 10.47
N ASN A 51 -3.86 -2.10 9.63
CA ASN A 51 -2.83 -2.42 8.64
C ASN A 51 -1.41 -2.22 9.19
N PHE A 52 -1.24 -2.18 10.53
CA PHE A 52 0.04 -1.95 11.22
C PHE A 52 0.68 -0.60 10.94
N GLN A 53 -0.08 0.34 10.37
CA GLN A 53 0.35 1.71 10.17
C GLN A 53 0.01 2.53 11.41
N ASN A 54 0.85 3.50 11.77
CA ASN A 54 0.48 4.47 12.78
C ASN A 54 0.05 5.78 12.14
N VAL A 55 -0.92 6.41 12.79
CA VAL A 55 -1.38 7.77 12.48
C VAL A 55 -1.02 8.66 13.66
N ALA A 56 -0.20 9.66 13.38
CA ALA A 56 0.21 10.66 14.35
C ALA A 56 -1.00 11.34 14.99
N CYS A 57 -0.91 11.57 16.30
CA CYS A 57 -1.95 12.26 17.04
C CYS A 57 -1.36 13.07 18.20
N TYR A 58 -2.19 13.93 18.76
CA TYR A 58 -1.94 14.54 20.06
C TYR A 58 -3.20 14.47 20.93
N TRP A 59 -3.02 14.49 22.24
CA TRP A 59 -4.08 14.76 23.20
C TRP A 59 -3.92 16.18 23.73
N ASP A 60 -5.02 16.92 23.79
CA ASP A 60 -5.05 18.21 24.46
C ASP A 60 -4.90 18.06 25.99
N ALA A 61 -4.84 19.19 26.70
CA ALA A 61 -4.64 19.20 28.15
C ALA A 61 -5.75 18.45 28.92
N ASP A 62 -6.96 18.40 28.36
CA ASP A 62 -8.14 17.73 28.92
C ASP A 62 -8.19 16.24 28.55
N GLY A 63 -7.18 15.75 27.80
CA GLY A 63 -7.06 14.36 27.39
C GLY A 63 -7.87 14.01 26.13
N GLY A 64 -8.39 15.01 25.41
CA GLY A 64 -9.14 14.84 24.16
C GLY A 64 -8.22 14.51 22.98
N LEU A 65 -8.59 13.52 22.15
CA LEU A 65 -7.75 13.00 21.07
C LEU A 65 -7.92 13.78 19.75
N HIS A 66 -6.81 14.19 19.14
CA HIS A 66 -6.75 14.87 17.84
C HIS A 66 -5.79 14.17 16.88
N LEU A 67 -6.30 13.70 15.73
CA LEU A 67 -5.45 13.13 14.68
C LEU A 67 -4.74 14.24 13.89
N LEU A 68 -3.46 14.04 13.62
CA LEU A 68 -2.67 14.94 12.77
C LEU A 68 -2.85 14.57 11.29
N PRO A 69 -2.76 15.55 10.38
CA PRO A 69 -2.90 15.30 8.96
C PRO A 69 -1.73 14.45 8.44
N GLN A 70 -1.99 13.75 7.33
CA GLN A 70 -0.93 13.07 6.60
C GLN A 70 0.09 14.09 6.07
N VAL A 71 1.39 13.79 6.18
CA VAL A 71 2.48 14.66 5.72
C VAL A 71 2.70 14.51 4.21
N HIS A 72 2.56 13.28 3.69
CA HIS A 72 2.66 12.98 2.26
C HIS A 72 1.62 11.93 1.84
N PRO A 73 1.05 11.95 0.62
CA PRO A 73 0.05 10.96 0.20
C PRO A 73 0.50 9.48 0.23
N LEU A 74 1.80 9.23 0.40
CA LEU A 74 2.40 7.89 0.52
C LEU A 74 2.87 7.54 1.91
N SER A 75 2.68 8.39 2.92
CA SER A 75 3.06 8.01 4.27
C SER A 75 2.34 6.72 4.63
N VAL A 76 3.11 5.66 4.89
CA VAL A 76 2.61 4.39 5.39
C VAL A 76 2.71 4.31 6.90
N ASP A 77 3.51 5.16 7.52
CA ASP A 77 3.56 5.29 8.97
C ASP A 77 3.93 6.73 9.32
N ILE A 78 3.14 7.40 10.15
CA ILE A 78 3.48 8.73 10.67
C ILE A 78 3.37 8.67 12.17
N ASP A 79 4.41 9.16 12.81
CA ASP A 79 4.50 9.09 14.23
C ASP A 79 5.27 10.29 14.79
N VAL A 80 4.72 10.88 15.86
CA VAL A 80 5.29 12.05 16.53
C VAL A 80 5.96 11.59 17.82
N ARG A 81 7.21 11.99 18.03
CA ARG A 81 8.05 11.50 19.13
C ARG A 81 8.29 12.53 20.23
N ALA A 82 8.19 13.81 19.92
CA ALA A 82 8.40 14.86 20.91
C ALA A 82 7.61 16.14 20.60
N VAL A 83 7.35 16.92 21.64
CA VAL A 83 6.68 18.22 21.58
C VAL A 83 7.36 19.21 22.52
N ASN A 84 7.56 20.45 22.07
CA ASN A 84 8.06 21.50 22.95
C ASN A 84 6.93 22.43 23.46
N ASN A 85 7.28 23.32 24.39
CA ASN A 85 6.35 24.31 24.97
C ASN A 85 5.85 25.37 23.97
N ARG A 86 6.36 25.42 22.74
CA ARG A 86 5.80 26.24 21.66
C ARG A 86 4.79 25.50 20.79
N GLY A 87 4.48 24.24 21.13
CA GLY A 87 3.60 23.37 20.35
C GLY A 87 4.26 22.81 19.08
N VAL A 88 5.58 22.95 18.92
CA VAL A 88 6.29 22.35 17.79
C VAL A 88 6.49 20.87 18.07
N MET A 89 5.99 20.04 17.16
CA MET A 89 6.04 18.59 17.21
C MET A 89 7.09 18.07 16.23
N VAL A 90 7.86 17.05 16.62
CA VAL A 90 8.83 16.37 15.77
C VAL A 90 8.58 14.87 15.78
N GLY A 91 8.86 14.21 14.67
CA GLY A 91 8.50 12.83 14.45
C GLY A 91 9.21 12.21 13.26
N MET A 92 8.77 11.02 12.88
CA MET A 92 9.21 10.33 11.68
C MET A 92 8.02 10.05 10.77
N GLU A 93 8.33 9.99 9.49
CA GLU A 93 7.44 9.55 8.44
C GLU A 93 8.13 8.40 7.69
N LEU A 94 7.46 7.26 7.59
CA LEU A 94 7.87 6.18 6.71
C LEU A 94 7.09 6.31 5.41
N LEU A 95 7.83 6.54 4.33
CA LEU A 95 7.28 6.70 2.98
C LEU A 95 7.22 5.38 2.19
N GLU A 96 7.90 4.34 2.67
CA GLU A 96 8.11 3.11 1.92
C GLU A 96 8.02 1.87 2.82
N GLN A 97 7.13 0.96 2.45
CA GLN A 97 7.10 -0.40 2.96
C GLN A 97 7.36 -1.34 1.77
N PHE A 98 8.23 -2.33 1.97
CA PHE A 98 8.40 -3.37 0.97
C PHE A 98 7.14 -4.21 0.84
N GLU A 99 6.61 -4.31 -0.38
CA GLU A 99 5.40 -5.06 -0.68
C GLU A 99 5.76 -6.40 -1.35
N ALA A 100 5.58 -7.49 -0.61
CA ALA A 100 5.61 -8.86 -1.13
C ALA A 100 4.18 -9.42 -1.17
N ARG A 101 3.58 -9.49 -2.36
CA ARG A 101 2.18 -9.93 -2.52
C ARG A 101 1.97 -10.78 -3.76
N LEU A 102 0.92 -11.61 -3.69
CA LEU A 102 0.21 -12.01 -4.90
C LEU A 102 -0.93 -11.01 -5.12
N SER A 103 -0.77 -10.13 -6.12
CA SER A 103 -1.75 -9.11 -6.49
C SER A 103 -2.53 -9.55 -7.73
N LEU A 104 -3.65 -8.90 -8.03
CA LEU A 104 -4.41 -9.15 -9.25
C LEU A 104 -4.19 -8.00 -10.23
N VAL A 105 -3.85 -8.32 -11.48
CA VAL A 105 -3.70 -7.33 -12.55
C VAL A 105 -4.61 -7.66 -13.72
N GLU A 106 -5.01 -6.63 -14.45
CA GLU A 106 -5.63 -6.73 -15.76
C GLU A 106 -4.61 -6.33 -16.84
N VAL A 107 -4.53 -7.14 -17.90
CA VAL A 107 -3.78 -6.80 -19.11
C VAL A 107 -4.62 -5.83 -19.95
N LEU A 108 -4.06 -4.66 -20.24
CA LEU A 108 -4.72 -3.64 -21.03
C LEU A 108 -4.48 -3.89 -22.53
N ASP A 109 -5.45 -3.50 -23.35
CA ASP A 109 -5.26 -3.49 -24.80
C ASP A 109 -4.22 -2.44 -25.20
N GLY A 110 -3.39 -2.75 -26.20
CA GLY A 110 -2.28 -1.88 -26.56
C GLY A 110 -1.25 -2.49 -27.52
N PRO A 111 -0.19 -1.74 -27.84
CA PRO A 111 0.75 -2.10 -28.90
C PRO A 111 1.75 -3.20 -28.50
N SER A 112 1.84 -3.57 -27.22
CA SER A 112 2.90 -4.42 -26.69
C SER A 112 2.97 -5.78 -27.38
N VAL A 113 4.11 -6.09 -28.01
CA VAL A 113 4.33 -7.41 -28.62
C VAL A 113 4.35 -8.51 -27.56
N TRP A 114 4.78 -8.18 -26.36
CA TRP A 114 4.92 -9.08 -25.21
C TRP A 114 3.57 -9.58 -24.68
N LEU A 115 2.52 -8.75 -24.76
CA LEU A 115 1.20 -9.03 -24.19
C LEU A 115 0.12 -9.29 -25.25
N ARG A 116 0.55 -9.56 -26.50
CA ARG A 116 -0.35 -9.87 -27.61
C ARG A 116 -1.29 -11.03 -27.25
N GLY A 117 -2.59 -10.84 -27.50
CA GLY A 117 -3.62 -11.85 -27.24
C GLY A 117 -3.99 -12.03 -25.76
N MET A 118 -3.41 -11.24 -24.85
CA MET A 118 -3.68 -11.33 -23.41
C MET A 118 -4.63 -10.22 -22.90
N ALA A 119 -4.99 -9.24 -23.75
CA ALA A 119 -5.85 -8.11 -23.36
C ALA A 119 -7.17 -8.57 -22.71
N GLY A 120 -7.54 -7.93 -21.60
CA GLY A 120 -8.71 -8.27 -20.78
C GLY A 120 -8.50 -9.43 -19.80
N ALA A 121 -7.39 -10.17 -19.89
CA ALA A 121 -7.08 -11.20 -18.91
C ALA A 121 -6.82 -10.59 -17.54
N ARG A 122 -7.42 -11.20 -16.50
CA ARG A 122 -7.22 -10.82 -15.09
C ARG A 122 -6.44 -11.93 -14.41
N LEU A 123 -5.17 -11.67 -14.13
CA LEU A 123 -4.20 -12.68 -13.75
C LEU A 123 -3.54 -12.33 -12.41
N PRO A 124 -3.41 -13.30 -11.49
CA PRO A 124 -2.59 -13.08 -10.30
C PRO A 124 -1.13 -12.90 -10.71
N ILE A 125 -0.42 -11.95 -10.09
CA ILE A 125 0.99 -11.67 -10.35
C ILE A 125 1.77 -11.37 -9.06
N VAL A 126 3.04 -11.79 -9.00
CA VAL A 126 3.92 -11.51 -7.87
C VAL A 126 4.33 -10.05 -7.89
N VAL A 127 4.18 -9.38 -6.76
CA VAL A 127 4.70 -8.06 -6.46
C VAL A 127 5.78 -8.20 -5.39
N ALA A 128 6.94 -7.57 -5.58
CA ALA A 128 8.08 -7.65 -4.67
C ALA A 128 8.95 -6.38 -4.79
N HIS A 129 8.44 -5.24 -4.32
CA HIS A 129 9.11 -3.94 -4.47
C HIS A 129 8.86 -2.98 -3.29
N GLY A 130 9.79 -2.08 -3.01
CA GLY A 130 9.58 -0.92 -2.11
C GLY A 130 9.20 0.37 -2.86
N GLU A 131 9.72 0.54 -4.08
CA GLU A 131 9.67 1.80 -4.85
C GLU A 131 8.81 1.68 -6.12
N GLY A 132 7.68 0.97 -6.05
CA GLY A 132 6.91 0.60 -7.26
C GLY A 132 5.90 1.64 -7.77
N ARG A 133 5.78 2.81 -7.14
CA ARG A 133 4.76 3.80 -7.50
C ARG A 133 5.11 4.52 -8.80
N ALA A 134 4.24 4.43 -9.80
CA ALA A 134 4.33 5.24 -10.99
C ALA A 134 3.92 6.69 -10.71
N VAL A 135 4.81 7.64 -11.00
CA VAL A 135 4.59 9.10 -10.92
C VAL A 135 4.97 9.71 -12.27
N PHE A 136 4.13 10.62 -12.78
CA PHE A 136 4.34 11.30 -14.05
C PHE A 136 4.35 12.82 -13.81
N ASP A 137 5.34 13.51 -14.36
CA ASP A 137 5.59 14.94 -14.17
C ASP A 137 5.31 15.81 -15.42
N GLY A 138 4.85 15.21 -16.53
CA GLY A 138 4.64 15.94 -17.78
C GLY A 138 3.70 15.28 -18.80
N THR A 139 3.69 15.82 -20.02
CA THR A 139 2.91 15.31 -21.16
C THR A 139 3.71 14.26 -21.94
N GLY A 140 3.18 13.05 -22.07
CA GLY A 140 3.84 11.94 -22.78
C GLY A 140 3.90 10.66 -21.96
N GLN A 141 2.74 10.13 -21.57
CA GLN A 141 2.66 8.85 -20.86
C GLN A 141 2.84 7.70 -21.85
N ALA A 142 3.79 6.80 -21.55
CA ALA A 142 3.86 5.53 -22.24
C ALA A 142 2.52 4.79 -22.11
N PRO A 143 2.01 4.13 -23.17
CA PRO A 143 0.80 3.32 -23.09
C PRO A 143 0.86 2.34 -21.91
N ALA A 144 -0.12 2.45 -21.00
CA ALA A 144 -0.26 1.51 -19.90
C ALA A 144 -0.59 0.12 -20.46
N ALA A 145 0.14 -0.89 -20.01
CA ALA A 145 0.02 -2.27 -20.45
C ALA A 145 -0.58 -3.17 -19.36
N LEU A 146 -0.39 -2.81 -18.09
CA LEU A 146 -0.93 -3.51 -16.93
C LEU A 146 -1.50 -2.52 -15.92
N ARG A 147 -2.60 -2.89 -15.28
CA ARG A 147 -3.11 -2.21 -14.09
C ARG A 147 -3.54 -3.17 -13.01
N TYR A 148 -3.40 -2.80 -11.75
CA TYR A 148 -3.97 -3.50 -10.62
C TYR A 148 -5.50 -3.42 -10.64
N VAL A 149 -6.13 -4.53 -10.25
CA VAL A 149 -7.59 -4.64 -10.09
C VAL A 149 -7.93 -5.31 -8.76
N ASP A 150 -9.11 -5.01 -8.21
CA ASP A 150 -9.60 -5.65 -7.00
C ASP A 150 -10.18 -7.06 -7.28
N GLY A 151 -10.60 -7.78 -6.24
CA GLY A 151 -11.17 -9.12 -6.38
C GLY A 151 -12.50 -9.18 -7.16
N ARG A 152 -13.11 -8.04 -7.48
CA ARG A 152 -14.29 -7.91 -8.36
C ARG A 152 -13.89 -7.50 -9.77
N GLY A 153 -12.61 -7.23 -9.99
CA GLY A 153 -12.01 -6.79 -11.23
C GLY A 153 -12.26 -5.33 -11.57
N ALA A 154 -12.63 -4.50 -10.59
CA ALA A 154 -12.62 -3.05 -10.74
C ALA A 154 -11.18 -2.52 -10.61
N VAL A 155 -10.88 -1.36 -11.20
CA VAL A 155 -9.57 -0.71 -11.06
C VAL A 155 -9.23 -0.54 -9.58
N ALA A 156 -8.06 -1.02 -9.18
CA ALA A 156 -7.62 -0.88 -7.80
C ALA A 156 -7.03 0.51 -7.56
N GLU A 157 -7.72 1.30 -6.73
CA GLU A 157 -7.26 2.63 -6.29
C GLU A 157 -6.76 2.63 -4.84
N ARG A 158 -6.96 1.52 -4.13
CA ARG A 158 -6.67 1.42 -2.70
C ARG A 158 -5.79 0.22 -2.40
N TYR A 159 -4.93 0.41 -1.41
CA TYR A 159 -4.21 -0.66 -0.76
C TYR A 159 -5.18 -1.69 -0.14
N PRO A 160 -4.86 -3.00 -0.12
CA PRO A 160 -3.66 -3.61 -0.71
C PRO A 160 -3.83 -4.04 -2.18
N ALA A 161 -5.02 -3.90 -2.76
CA ALA A 161 -5.28 -4.31 -4.14
C ALA A 161 -4.40 -3.53 -5.14
N ASN A 162 -4.16 -2.25 -4.85
CA ASN A 162 -3.09 -1.45 -5.44
C ASN A 162 -1.98 -1.28 -4.40
N PRO A 163 -0.89 -2.06 -4.48
CA PRO A 163 0.11 -2.16 -3.42
C PRO A 163 1.01 -0.92 -3.32
N ASN A 164 1.14 -0.12 -4.38
CA ASN A 164 2.09 1.00 -4.43
C ASN A 164 1.43 2.37 -4.61
N GLY A 165 0.09 2.44 -4.69
CA GLY A 165 -0.63 3.71 -4.81
C GLY A 165 -0.45 4.41 -6.15
N SER A 166 -0.11 3.69 -7.21
CA SER A 166 -0.03 4.25 -8.57
C SER A 166 -1.41 4.69 -9.04
N ALA A 167 -1.54 5.91 -9.56
CA ALA A 167 -2.81 6.45 -10.02
C ALA A 167 -3.42 5.58 -11.15
N GLY A 168 -4.72 5.30 -11.08
CA GLY A 168 -5.39 4.38 -12.03
C GLY A 168 -4.90 2.93 -11.96
N GLY A 169 -4.15 2.56 -10.92
CA GLY A 169 -3.61 1.21 -10.72
C GLY A 169 -2.51 0.82 -11.70
N VAL A 170 -1.99 1.73 -12.52
CA VAL A 170 -1.01 1.38 -13.57
C VAL A 170 0.26 0.80 -12.95
N THR A 171 0.79 -0.26 -13.55
CA THR A 171 1.97 -0.96 -13.01
C THR A 171 2.88 -1.57 -14.07
N GLY A 172 2.55 -1.38 -15.34
CA GLY A 172 3.37 -1.77 -16.48
C GLY A 172 3.01 -0.96 -17.70
N PHE A 173 3.98 -0.74 -18.57
CA PHE A 173 3.92 0.16 -19.72
C PHE A 173 4.58 -0.46 -20.93
N SER A 174 4.21 0.00 -22.11
CA SER A 174 4.81 -0.37 -23.38
C SER A 174 5.33 0.88 -24.10
N SER A 175 6.38 0.73 -24.91
CA SER A 175 6.70 1.73 -25.93
C SER A 175 5.57 1.84 -26.94
N SER A 176 5.44 3.01 -27.59
CA SER A 176 4.38 3.26 -28.59
C SER A 176 4.46 2.33 -29.80
N ASP A 177 5.66 1.84 -30.14
CA ASP A 177 5.87 0.85 -31.20
C ASP A 177 5.75 -0.61 -30.71
N GLY A 178 5.45 -0.81 -29.42
CA GLY A 178 5.16 -2.11 -28.83
C GLY A 178 6.36 -2.99 -28.48
N ARG A 179 7.58 -2.60 -28.89
CA ARG A 179 8.76 -3.48 -28.82
C ARG A 179 9.38 -3.57 -27.43
N VAL A 180 9.20 -2.55 -26.60
CA VAL A 180 9.70 -2.52 -25.22
C VAL A 180 8.51 -2.54 -24.27
N ALA A 181 8.55 -3.41 -23.27
CA ALA A 181 7.61 -3.39 -22.15
C ALA A 181 8.40 -3.35 -20.84
N ILE A 182 7.94 -2.52 -19.91
CA ILE A 182 8.45 -2.47 -18.54
C ILE A 182 7.29 -2.73 -17.58
N MET A 183 7.54 -3.43 -16.49
CA MET A 183 6.54 -3.67 -15.47
C MET A 183 7.19 -3.89 -14.11
N MET A 184 6.50 -3.44 -13.06
CA MET A 184 6.93 -3.64 -11.68
C MET A 184 6.65 -5.06 -11.14
N PRO A 185 5.54 -5.72 -11.51
CA PRO A 185 5.31 -7.10 -11.10
C PRO A 185 6.24 -8.09 -11.81
N HIS A 186 6.36 -9.30 -11.25
CA HIS A 186 7.32 -10.33 -11.67
C HIS A 186 6.66 -11.52 -12.38
N PRO A 187 6.34 -11.43 -13.69
CA PRO A 187 5.76 -12.55 -14.44
C PRO A 187 6.71 -13.76 -14.54
N GLU A 188 8.02 -13.54 -14.50
CA GLU A 188 9.06 -14.57 -14.53
C GLU A 188 9.09 -15.44 -13.26
N ARG A 189 8.45 -15.00 -12.18
CA ARG A 189 8.28 -15.81 -10.97
C ARG A 189 7.02 -16.68 -11.02
N LEU A 190 6.24 -16.59 -12.11
CA LEU A 190 4.91 -17.20 -12.24
C LEU A 190 4.64 -17.80 -13.62
N PHE A 191 5.68 -18.22 -14.34
CA PHE A 191 5.48 -18.89 -15.63
C PHE A 191 4.99 -20.34 -15.48
N ARG A 192 5.12 -20.95 -14.29
CA ARG A 192 4.52 -22.26 -13.96
C ARG A 192 3.36 -22.11 -13.00
N ALA A 193 2.32 -22.93 -13.16
CA ALA A 193 1.16 -22.91 -12.28
C ALA A 193 1.56 -23.12 -10.81
N VAL A 194 2.45 -24.08 -10.55
CA VAL A 194 2.94 -24.43 -9.20
C VAL A 194 3.66 -23.30 -8.45
N GLN A 195 4.12 -22.26 -9.15
CA GLN A 195 4.78 -21.11 -8.53
C GLN A 195 3.79 -20.10 -7.95
N HIS A 196 2.51 -20.21 -8.27
CA HIS A 196 1.48 -19.32 -7.75
C HIS A 196 1.10 -19.73 -6.32
N SER A 197 1.07 -18.78 -5.39
CA SER A 197 0.57 -19.04 -4.03
C SER A 197 -0.92 -19.41 -4.02
N TRP A 198 -1.66 -19.00 -5.05
CA TRP A 198 -3.01 -19.47 -5.36
C TRP A 198 -3.20 -19.52 -6.88
N HIS A 199 -3.81 -20.59 -7.38
CA HIS A 199 -4.27 -20.71 -8.76
C HIS A 199 -5.50 -21.63 -8.86
N PRO A 200 -6.31 -21.53 -9.92
CA PRO A 200 -7.36 -22.51 -10.20
C PRO A 200 -6.82 -23.94 -10.30
N ALA A 201 -7.54 -24.89 -9.71
CA ALA A 201 -7.17 -26.31 -9.75
C ALA A 201 -7.19 -26.92 -11.17
N THR A 202 -7.81 -26.23 -12.12
CA THR A 202 -7.91 -26.64 -13.53
C THR A 202 -6.68 -26.32 -14.36
N TRP A 203 -5.72 -25.57 -13.83
CA TRP A 203 -4.48 -25.27 -14.55
C TRP A 203 -3.59 -26.51 -14.66
N GLY A 204 -2.93 -26.64 -15.82
CA GLY A 204 -1.90 -27.65 -16.06
C GLY A 204 -0.56 -27.22 -15.47
N GLU A 205 0.53 -27.57 -16.14
CA GLU A 205 1.89 -27.16 -15.72
C GLU A 205 2.14 -25.66 -15.90
N ASP A 206 1.66 -25.10 -17.01
CA ASP A 206 1.97 -23.74 -17.40
C ASP A 206 1.09 -22.71 -16.69
N GLY A 207 1.73 -21.67 -16.19
CA GLY A 207 1.08 -20.46 -15.71
C GLY A 207 0.75 -19.52 -16.88
N PRO A 208 -0.25 -18.63 -16.73
CA PRO A 208 -0.68 -17.73 -17.80
C PRO A 208 0.42 -16.77 -18.23
N TRP A 209 1.37 -16.44 -17.33
CA TRP A 209 2.50 -15.58 -17.63
C TRP A 209 3.54 -16.23 -18.55
N LEU A 210 3.49 -17.56 -18.78
CA LEU A 210 4.32 -18.18 -19.82
C LEU A 210 4.02 -17.61 -21.21
N GLN A 211 2.76 -17.20 -21.46
CA GLN A 211 2.36 -16.61 -22.74
C GLN A 211 3.15 -15.36 -23.09
N LEU A 212 3.59 -14.57 -22.10
CA LEU A 212 4.43 -13.38 -22.32
C LEU A 212 5.75 -13.75 -23.01
N PHE A 213 6.37 -14.85 -22.58
CA PHE A 213 7.63 -15.33 -23.15
C PHE A 213 7.41 -16.01 -24.51
N ASN A 214 6.32 -16.75 -24.67
CA ASN A 214 5.91 -17.32 -25.96
C ASN A 214 5.67 -16.23 -27.01
N ASN A 215 5.05 -15.11 -26.62
CA ASN A 215 4.84 -13.96 -27.49
C ASN A 215 6.16 -13.35 -27.96
N ALA A 216 7.13 -13.19 -27.05
CA ALA A 216 8.46 -12.69 -27.40
C ALA A 216 9.16 -13.63 -28.40
N TYR A 217 9.12 -14.93 -28.15
CA TYR A 217 9.67 -15.94 -29.05
C TYR A 217 9.00 -15.90 -30.43
N ALA A 218 7.67 -15.87 -30.48
CA ALA A 218 6.90 -15.80 -31.71
C ALA A 218 7.24 -14.53 -32.51
N TRP A 219 7.41 -13.38 -31.84
CA TRP A 219 7.77 -12.12 -32.49
C TRP A 219 9.14 -12.20 -33.19
N VAL A 220 10.16 -12.80 -32.57
CA VAL A 220 11.49 -12.90 -33.19
C VAL A 220 11.61 -14.01 -34.25
N THR A 221 10.68 -14.98 -34.25
CA THR A 221 10.73 -16.14 -35.18
C THR A 221 9.73 -16.06 -36.34
N HIS A 222 8.67 -15.28 -36.20
CA HIS A 222 7.58 -15.18 -37.19
C HIS A 222 7.17 -13.72 -37.50
N GLY A 223 7.89 -12.73 -36.96
CA GLY A 223 7.61 -11.30 -37.10
C GLY A 223 8.54 -10.55 -38.05
#